data_AF-A0A843C9E1-F1
#
_entry.id   AF-A0A843C9E1-F1
#
_cell.length_a   1.000
_cell.length_b   1.000
_cell.length_c   1.000
_cell.angle_alpha   90.00
_cell.angle_beta   90.00
_cell.angle_gamma   90.00
#
_symmetry.space_group_name_H-M   'P 1'
#
loop_
_entity.id
_entity.type
_entity.pdbx_description
1 polymer ?
#
loop_
_entity_poly.entity_id
_entity_poly.type
_entity_poly.pdbx_seq_one_letter_code
_entity_poly.pdbx_strand_id
1 'polypeptide(L)' 'MGRIEERIKTCKRCELWETRTNPVVGAGSLSAKIVFVGEAPGYYEDLKGEPFVGRAGKVLDELLASVGLQRNEVYIAN' A
#
# COMPACT_ATOMS: atom_id res chain seq x y z
N MET A 1 11.84 6.41 5.65
CA MET A 1 11.36 5.18 5.00
C MET A 1 12.40 4.47 4.13
N GLY A 2 13.21 5.18 3.34
CA GLY A 2 14.06 4.58 2.29
C GLY A 2 14.83 3.29 2.63
N ARG A 3 15.43 3.16 3.82
CA ARG A 3 16.15 1.92 4.20
C ARG A 3 15.23 0.69 4.31
N ILE A 4 13.99 0.87 4.76
CA ILE A 4 13.00 -0.21 4.88
C ILE A 4 12.47 -0.57 3.50
N GLU A 5 12.18 0.42 2.66
CA GLU A 5 11.69 0.20 1.29
C GLU A 5 12.68 -0.62 0.46
N GLU A 6 13.97 -0.31 0.51
CA GLU A 6 15.00 -1.08 -0.19
C GLU A 6 15.09 -2.54 0.28
N ARG A 7 14.87 -2.79 1.58
CA ARG A 7 14.80 -4.16 2.12
C ARG A 7 13.55 -4.90 1.66
N ILE A 8 12.42 -4.21 1.54
CA ILE A 8 11.16 -4.80 1.05
C ILE A 8 11.32 -5.16 -0.44
N LYS A 9 11.89 -4.26 -1.25
CA LYS A 9 12.09 -4.46 -2.69
C LYS A 9 12.87 -5.74 -3.01
N THR A 10 13.84 -6.08 -2.15
CA THR A 10 14.72 -7.24 -2.32
C THR A 10 14.30 -8.46 -1.47
N CYS A 11 13.18 -8.39 -0.76
CA CYS A 11 12.77 -9.44 0.18
C CYS A 11 12.41 -10.75 -0.54
N LYS A 12 13.03 -11.85 -0.12
CA LYS A 12 12.78 -13.22 -0.62
C LYS A 12 12.51 -14.23 0.50
N ARG A 13 11.89 -13.79 1.60
CA ARG A 13 11.71 -14.60 2.82
C ARG A 13 10.55 -15.60 2.77
N CYS A 14 9.67 -15.52 1.78
CA CYS A 14 8.54 -16.44 1.56
C CYS A 14 8.24 -16.56 0.06
N GLU A 15 7.61 -17.65 -0.36
CA GLU A 15 7.32 -17.99 -1.77
C GLU A 15 6.61 -16.91 -2.59
N LEU A 16 5.93 -15.94 -1.95
CA LEU A 16 5.28 -14.81 -2.64
C LEU A 16 6.25 -13.96 -3.47
N TRP A 17 7.56 -14.01 -3.20
CA TRP A 17 8.56 -13.32 -4.02
C TRP A 17 8.68 -13.90 -5.44
N GLU A 18 8.29 -15.16 -5.63
CA GLU A 18 8.48 -15.88 -6.89
C GLU A 18 7.46 -15.46 -7.95
N THR A 19 6.26 -15.04 -7.54
CA THR A 19 5.14 -14.76 -8.45
C THR A 19 4.76 -13.28 -8.55
N ARG A 20 5.21 -12.43 -7.61
CA ARG A 20 4.91 -10.99 -7.64
C ARG A 20 5.60 -10.30 -8.81
N THR A 21 4.94 -9.33 -9.41
CA THR A 21 5.54 -8.42 -10.39
C THR A 21 6.31 -7.31 -9.68
N ASN A 22 5.65 -6.62 -8.75
CA ASN A 22 6.27 -5.57 -7.95
C ASN A 22 5.99 -5.77 -6.46
N PRO A 23 7.00 -5.61 -5.60
CA PRO A 23 6.75 -5.45 -4.18
C PRO A 23 5.96 -4.14 -3.96
N VAL A 24 4.82 -4.25 -3.28
CA VAL A 24 3.97 -3.09 -2.97
C VAL A 24 4.30 -2.59 -1.58
N VAL A 25 4.98 -1.44 -1.53
CA VAL A 25 5.30 -0.76 -0.27
C VAL A 25 4.11 0.11 0.15
N GLY A 26 3.93 0.34 1.44
CA GLY A 26 2.92 1.27 1.91
C GLY A 26 3.17 2.72 1.45
N ALA A 27 2.10 3.50 1.30
CA ALA A 27 2.12 4.86 0.79
C ALA A 27 1.35 5.84 1.69
N GLY A 28 1.61 7.13 1.54
CA GLY A 28 0.98 8.20 2.31
C GLY A 28 1.94 8.88 3.28
N SER A 29 1.40 9.55 4.31
CA SER A 29 2.21 10.33 5.24
C SER A 29 2.94 9.45 6.25
N LEU A 30 4.27 9.61 6.35
CA LEU A 30 5.08 8.96 7.38
C LEU A 30 4.85 9.53 8.79
N SER A 31 4.22 10.70 8.88
CA SER A 31 3.79 11.33 10.13
C SER A 31 2.27 11.19 10.36
N ALA A 32 1.60 10.34 9.59
CA ALA A 32 0.17 10.08 9.74
C ALA A 32 -0.16 9.59 11.16
N LYS A 33 -1.30 10.06 11.67
CA LYS A 33 -1.86 9.58 12.95
C LYS A 33 -2.68 8.29 12.78
N ILE A 34 -3.11 8.00 11.55
CA ILE A 34 -3.96 6.87 11.19
C ILE A 34 -3.24 6.03 10.15
N VAL A 35 -3.19 4.72 10.40
CA VAL A 35 -2.65 3.73 9.48
C VAL A 35 -3.76 2.75 9.09
N PHE A 36 -3.95 2.55 7.80
CA PHE A 36 -4.82 1.51 7.25
C PHE A 36 -3.96 0.33 6.78
N VAL A 37 -4.30 -0.87 7.25
CA VAL A 37 -3.60 -2.11 6.90
C VAL A 37 -4.60 -3.05 6.25
N GLY A 38 -4.41 -3.32 4.95
CA GLY A 38 -5.18 -4.33 4.21
C GLY A 38 -4.59 -5.73 4.37
N GLU A 39 -5.12 -6.68 3.60
CA GLU A 39 -4.68 -8.07 3.65
C GLU A 39 -3.42 -8.32 2.80
N ALA A 40 -3.51 -7.99 1.51
CA ALA A 40 -2.44 -8.24 0.54
C ALA A 40 -2.62 -7.38 -0.72
N PRO A 41 -1.55 -7.18 -1.51
CA PRO A 41 -1.66 -6.57 -2.84
C PRO A 41 -2.56 -7.38 -3.78
N GLY A 42 -3.49 -6.72 -4.45
CA GLY A 42 -4.26 -7.29 -5.55
C GLY A 42 -3.52 -7.18 -6.89
N TYR A 43 -4.20 -7.58 -7.98
CA TYR A 43 -3.63 -7.59 -9.33
C TYR A 43 -3.11 -6.22 -9.79
N TYR A 44 -3.90 -5.15 -9.60
CA TYR A 44 -3.49 -3.81 -10.05
C TYR A 44 -2.42 -3.20 -9.16
N GLU A 45 -2.45 -3.53 -7.87
CA GLU A 45 -1.42 -3.15 -6.90
C GLU A 45 -0.09 -3.80 -7.26
N ASP A 46 -0.06 -5.11 -7.49
CA ASP A 46 1.14 -5.85 -7.92
C ASP A 46 1.69 -5.32 -9.24
N LEU A 47 0.82 -5.02 -10.21
CA LEU A 47 1.24 -4.49 -11.50
C LEU A 47 1.85 -3.07 -11.40
N LYS A 48 1.34 -2.23 -10.50
CA LYS A 48 1.77 -0.83 -10.36
C LYS A 48 2.83 -0.61 -9.28
N GLY A 49 2.99 -1.53 -8.33
CA GLY A 49 3.82 -1.33 -7.14
C GLY A 49 3.23 -0.37 -6.10
N GLU A 50 1.93 -0.07 -6.19
CA GLU A 50 1.25 0.93 -5.36
C GLU A 50 0.06 0.33 -4.60
N PRO A 51 -0.13 0.65 -3.31
CA PRO A 51 -1.19 0.07 -2.50
C PRO A 51 -2.56 0.68 -2.82
N PHE A 52 -3.61 -0.15 -2.81
CA PHE A 52 -5.00 0.27 -2.96
C PHE A 52 -5.23 1.14 -4.22
N VAL A 53 -4.86 0.63 -5.40
CA VAL A 53 -5.04 1.33 -6.70
C VAL A 53 -6.11 0.68 -7.58
N GLY A 54 -6.65 -0.47 -7.16
CA GLY A 54 -7.78 -1.14 -7.78
C GLY A 54 -9.14 -0.63 -7.30
N ARG A 55 -10.19 -1.47 -7.46
CA ARG A 55 -11.57 -1.12 -7.08
C ARG A 55 -11.72 -0.84 -5.59
N ALA A 56 -11.11 -1.66 -4.74
CA ALA A 56 -11.15 -1.46 -3.29
C ALA A 56 -10.49 -0.13 -2.87
N GLY A 57 -9.44 0.28 -3.59
CA GLY A 57 -8.79 1.57 -3.37
C GLY A 57 -9.69 2.77 -3.65
N LYS A 58 -10.52 2.71 -4.70
CA LYS A 58 -11.50 3.76 -4.99
C LYS A 58 -12.54 3.88 -3.87
N VAL A 59 -13.02 2.74 -3.36
CA VAL A 59 -13.96 2.74 -2.22
C VAL A 59 -13.29 3.32 -0.97
N LEU A 60 -12.03 2.98 -0.71
CA LEU A 60 -11.28 3.58 0.40
C LEU A 60 -11.17 5.10 0.24
N ASP A 61 -10.89 5.60 -0.96
CA ASP A 61 -10.77 7.04 -1.22
C ASP A 61 -12.11 7.77 -0.97
N GLU A 62 -13.22 7.18 -1.39
CA GLU A 62 -14.57 7.70 -1.12
C GLU A 62 -14.88 7.73 0.39
N LEU A 63 -14.53 6.67 1.12
CA LEU A 63 -14.74 6.58 2.57
C LEU A 63 -13.87 7.57 3.34
N LEU A 64 -12.61 7.74 2.96
CA LEU A 64 -11.73 8.77 3.54
C LEU A 64 -12.33 10.17 3.33
N ALA A 65 -12.75 10.47 2.11
CA ALA A 65 -13.38 11.75 1.80
C ALA A 65 -14.67 11.96 2.61
N SER A 66 -15.47 10.91 2.82
CA SER A 66 -16.72 10.99 3.60
C SER A 66 -16.51 11.40 5.07
N VAL A 67 -15.32 11.15 5.62
CA VAL A 67 -14.94 11.52 6.99
C VAL A 67 -13.97 12.71 7.02
N GLY A 68 -13.78 13.41 5.90
CA GLY A 68 -12.94 14.60 5.81
C GLY A 68 -11.44 14.33 5.83
N LEU A 69 -11.01 13.12 5.46
CA LEU A 69 -9.59 12.76 5.32
C LEU A 69 -9.19 12.65 3.86
N GLN A 70 -7.95 13.03 3.56
CA GLN A 70 -7.30 12.81 2.27
C GLN A 70 -6.29 11.67 2.35
N ARG A 71 -6.05 11.00 1.22
CA ARG A 71 -5.10 9.88 1.14
C ARG A 71 -3.67 10.25 1.57
N ASN A 72 -3.26 11.52 1.37
CA ASN A 72 -1.95 12.01 1.79
C ASN A 72 -1.85 12.34 3.30
N GLU A 73 -2.96 12.29 4.06
CA GLU A 73 -3.00 12.54 5.50
C GLU A 73 -2.89 11.24 6.33
N VAL A 74 -3.04 10.09 5.67
CA VAL A 74 -3.02 8.76 6.28
C VAL A 74 -1.85 7.95 5.73
N TYR A 75 -1.51 6.84 6.36
CA TYR A 75 -0.58 5.85 5.81
C TYR A 75 -1.34 4.57 5.48
N ILE A 76 -1.06 3.96 4.32
CA ILE A 76 -1.79 2.79 3.82
C ILE A 76 -0.76 1.71 3.47
N ALA A 77 -0.94 0.49 3.99
CA ALA A 77 -0.09 -0.66 3.72
C ALA A 77 -0.90 -1.96 3.72
N ASN A 78 -0.22 -3.10 3.51
CA ASN A 78 -0.70 -4.46 3.76
C ASN A 78 0.39 -5.22 4.52
#